data_AF-R4VXR9-F1
#
_entry.id   AF-R4VXR9-F1
#
_cell.length_a   1.000
_cell.length_b   1.000
_cell.length_c   1.000
_cell.angle_alpha   90.00
_cell.angle_beta   90.00
_cell.angle_gamma   90.00
#
_symmetry.space_group_name_H-M   'P 1'
#
loop_
_entity.id
_entity.type
_entity.pdbx_description
1 polymer ?
#
loop_
_entity_poly.entity_id
_entity_poly.type
_entity_poly.pdbx_seq_one_letter_code
_entity_poly.pdbx_strand_id
1 'polypeptide(L)'
;MAETRVFVSHATADLDVAQNLCSSIRNLPLTVALAGEEVQPGRVRRNLEGQLRNSDLAIALLTDEGAADYWVNQELGYAVAKGLPIIPIVEDDAYLRGYVEGTDGVQYDAENPEVTVFNLLSRVRSELEPIGTLSSPNWYVAFPCNNGQCRAEVQLEIDQLQKDLWQKYEHGKLLRAECPECGASYEFNPATLGFVRSVPPTAE
;
A
#
# COMPACT_ATOMS: atom_id res chain seq x y z
N MET A 1 18.18 -9.32 -1.92
CA MET A 1 17.64 -8.02 -2.37
C MET A 1 17.25 -7.27 -1.11
N ALA A 2 17.52 -5.97 -1.02
CA ALA A 2 17.02 -5.19 0.11
C ALA A 2 15.50 -5.21 0.07
N GLU A 3 14.88 -5.48 1.21
CA GLU A 3 13.43 -5.43 1.39
C GLU A 3 12.98 -3.97 1.23
N THR A 4 12.06 -3.70 0.31
CA THR A 4 11.54 -2.35 0.09
C THR A 4 10.62 -1.95 1.24
N ARG A 5 10.86 -0.78 1.83
CA ARG A 5 10.16 -0.31 3.03
C ARG A 5 9.39 0.98 2.78
N VAL A 6 8.12 0.97 3.12
CA VAL A 6 7.20 2.10 3.02
C VAL A 6 6.86 2.58 4.43
N PHE A 7 7.13 3.85 4.73
CA PHE A 7 6.69 4.50 5.96
C PHE A 7 5.37 5.22 5.72
N VAL A 8 4.43 5.14 6.65
CA VAL A 8 3.12 5.80 6.57
C VAL A 8 2.99 6.76 7.74
N SER A 9 3.09 8.06 7.44
CA SER A 9 2.86 9.15 8.39
C SER A 9 1.38 9.50 8.43
N HIS A 10 0.80 9.57 9.62
CA HIS A 10 -0.61 9.89 9.84
C HIS A 10 -0.81 10.48 11.25
N ALA A 11 -1.88 11.25 11.47
CA ALA A 11 -2.25 11.62 12.83
C ALA A 11 -2.84 10.42 13.58
N THR A 12 -2.80 10.46 14.91
CA THR A 12 -3.38 9.37 15.73
C THR A 12 -4.86 9.13 15.43
N ALA A 13 -5.61 10.21 15.12
CA ALA A 13 -7.02 10.13 14.76
C ALA A 13 -7.27 9.40 13.43
N ASP A 14 -6.28 9.38 12.53
CA ASP A 14 -6.39 8.77 11.20
C ASP A 14 -5.89 7.32 11.15
N LEU A 15 -5.60 6.69 12.31
CA LEU A 15 -5.02 5.35 12.34
C LEU A 15 -5.88 4.32 11.57
N ASP A 16 -7.19 4.34 11.76
CA ASP A 16 -8.10 3.41 11.08
C ASP A 16 -8.10 3.64 9.56
N VAL A 17 -8.04 4.91 9.13
CA VAL A 17 -7.96 5.27 7.70
C VAL A 17 -6.64 4.78 7.11
N ALA A 18 -5.52 5.04 7.78
CA ALA A 18 -4.20 4.58 7.36
C ALA A 18 -4.13 3.05 7.28
N GLN A 19 -4.66 2.33 8.28
CA GLN A 19 -4.69 0.86 8.27
C GLN A 19 -5.51 0.30 7.11
N ASN A 20 -6.68 0.90 6.83
CA ASN A 20 -7.56 0.47 5.75
C ASN A 20 -6.91 0.69 4.38
N LEU A 21 -6.39 1.89 4.11
CA LEU A 21 -5.75 2.22 2.83
C LEU A 21 -4.50 1.38 2.58
N CYS A 22 -3.69 1.14 3.62
CA CYS A 22 -2.46 0.39 3.51
C CYS A 22 -2.64 -1.13 3.56
N SER A 23 -3.84 -1.65 3.87
CA SER A 23 -4.13 -3.09 3.84
C SER A 23 -3.81 -3.72 2.49
N SER A 24 -4.17 -3.04 1.40
CA SER A 24 -3.88 -3.46 0.02
C SER A 24 -2.40 -3.38 -0.34
N ILE A 25 -1.70 -2.34 0.14
CA ILE A 25 -0.26 -2.18 -0.12
C ILE A 25 0.53 -3.29 0.59
N ARG A 26 0.12 -3.69 1.81
CA ARG A 26 0.73 -4.78 2.57
C ARG A 26 0.64 -6.15 1.89
N ASN A 27 -0.21 -6.31 0.87
CA ASN A 27 -0.28 -7.53 0.08
C ASN A 27 0.87 -7.65 -0.93
N LEU A 28 1.58 -6.56 -1.21
CA LEU A 28 2.74 -6.53 -2.10
C LEU A 28 4.02 -6.98 -1.36
N PRO A 29 5.10 -7.36 -2.06
CA PRO A 29 6.35 -7.82 -1.44
C PRO A 29 7.20 -6.66 -0.88
N LEU A 30 6.62 -5.91 0.07
CA LEU A 30 7.19 -4.73 0.71
C LEU A 30 6.84 -4.72 2.21
N THR A 31 7.64 -4.03 3.02
CA THR A 31 7.31 -3.78 4.43
C THR A 31 6.58 -2.45 4.55
N VAL A 32 5.41 -2.43 5.19
CA VAL A 32 4.71 -1.20 5.53
C VAL A 32 4.79 -0.96 7.03
N ALA A 33 5.31 0.20 7.45
CA ALA A 33 5.35 0.63 8.84
C ALA A 33 4.48 1.89 9.03
N LEU A 34 3.47 1.82 9.91
CA LEU A 34 2.65 2.97 10.27
C LEU A 34 3.26 3.71 11.46
N ALA A 35 3.24 5.05 11.38
CA ALA A 35 3.71 5.91 12.44
C ALA A 35 2.94 5.65 13.75
N GLY A 36 3.64 5.10 14.74
CA GLY A 36 3.08 4.86 16.08
C GLY A 36 2.51 3.46 16.32
N GLU A 37 2.35 2.61 15.29
CA GLU A 37 1.77 1.26 15.42
C GLU A 37 2.72 0.29 16.18
N GLU A 38 4.04 0.47 16.10
CA GLU A 38 5.03 -0.33 16.86
C GLU A 38 5.36 0.22 18.25
N VAL A 39 4.64 1.24 18.73
CA VAL A 39 4.84 1.74 20.09
C VAL A 39 4.19 0.78 21.07
N GLN A 40 4.92 -0.27 21.46
CA GLN A 40 4.59 -1.05 22.65
C GLN A 40 4.26 -0.09 23.81
N PRO A 41 3.22 -0.37 24.63
CA PRO A 41 2.86 0.50 25.74
C PRO A 41 4.10 0.75 26.62
N GLY A 42 4.61 1.98 26.64
CA GLY A 42 5.76 2.39 27.44
C GLY A 42 7.06 2.74 26.70
N ARG A 43 7.14 2.63 25.36
CA ARG A 43 8.24 3.25 24.60
C ARG A 43 7.86 4.64 24.08
N VAL A 44 8.79 5.59 24.17
CA VAL A 44 8.63 6.95 23.64
C VAL A 44 8.74 6.90 22.11
N ARG A 45 7.96 7.72 21.39
CA ARG A 45 7.99 7.93 19.92
C ARG A 45 9.38 8.17 19.29
N ARG A 46 10.47 8.27 20.06
CA ARG A 46 11.86 8.40 19.56
C ARG A 46 12.34 7.24 18.68
N ASN A 47 11.68 6.08 18.69
CA ASN A 47 12.01 4.97 17.78
C ASN A 47 11.48 5.17 16.35
N LEU A 48 10.60 6.15 16.09
CA LEU A 48 10.03 6.41 14.76
C LEU A 48 11.07 6.90 13.75
N GLU A 49 12.09 7.65 14.20
CA GLU A 49 13.24 8.02 13.38
C GLU A 49 13.94 6.81 12.76
N GLY A 50 13.94 5.67 13.47
CA GLY A 50 14.57 4.44 13.01
C GLY A 50 13.84 3.78 11.84
N GLN A 51 12.49 3.81 11.87
CA GLN A 51 11.66 3.24 10.80
C GLN A 51 11.74 4.12 9.56
N LEU A 52 11.40 5.41 9.68
CA LEU A 52 11.46 6.35 8.57
C LEU A 52 12.88 6.47 8.00
N ARG A 53 13.93 6.31 8.82
CA ARG A 53 15.32 6.35 8.33
C ARG A 53 15.65 5.26 7.32
N ASN A 54 15.05 4.09 7.48
CA ASN A 54 15.35 2.90 6.71
C ASN A 54 14.33 2.64 5.60
N SER A 55 13.41 3.58 5.37
CA SER A 55 12.39 3.50 4.34
C SER A 55 12.91 3.97 2.98
N ASP A 56 12.32 3.44 1.93
CA ASP A 56 12.58 3.81 0.54
C ASP A 56 11.52 4.79 -0.01
N LEU A 57 10.36 4.83 0.65
CA LEU A 57 9.20 5.65 0.29
C LEU A 57 8.45 6.10 1.55
N ALA A 58 7.94 7.33 1.55
CA ALA A 58 7.02 7.81 2.57
C ALA A 58 5.64 8.09 1.97
N ILE A 59 4.59 7.68 2.68
CA ILE A 59 3.20 8.07 2.43
C ILE A 59 2.81 9.00 3.57
N ALA A 60 2.17 10.12 3.27
CA ALA A 60 1.67 11.05 4.29
C ALA A 60 0.16 11.23 4.13
N LEU A 61 -0.61 10.87 5.16
CA LEU A 61 -2.05 11.08 5.19
C LEU A 61 -2.35 12.48 5.74
N LEU A 62 -2.90 13.33 4.89
CA LEU A 62 -3.19 14.74 5.15
C LEU A 62 -4.69 14.97 5.09
N THR A 63 -5.38 14.52 6.13
CA THR A 63 -6.73 14.95 6.51
C THR A 63 -6.66 16.27 7.29
N ASP A 64 -7.79 16.80 7.74
CA ASP A 64 -7.84 17.93 8.69
C ASP A 64 -6.90 17.72 9.91
N GLU A 65 -6.89 16.52 10.46
CA GLU A 65 -6.06 16.14 11.62
C GLU A 65 -4.59 15.94 11.19
N GLY A 66 -4.35 15.20 10.12
CA GLY A 66 -3.00 14.93 9.59
C GLY A 66 -2.23 16.20 9.19
N ALA A 67 -2.89 17.12 8.49
CA ALA A 67 -2.25 18.34 7.96
C ALA A 67 -1.89 19.36 9.06
N ALA A 68 -2.51 19.25 10.24
CA ALA A 68 -2.22 20.09 11.41
C ALA A 68 -1.34 19.39 12.45
N ASP A 69 -1.14 18.08 12.36
CA ASP A 69 -0.41 17.30 13.35
C ASP A 69 1.10 17.63 13.34
N TYR A 70 1.62 17.91 14.53
CA TYR A 70 3.03 18.28 14.72
C TYR A 70 3.99 17.15 14.28
N TRP A 71 3.67 15.89 14.56
CA TRP A 71 4.53 14.77 14.22
C TRP A 71 4.51 14.45 12.74
N VAL A 72 3.34 14.51 12.09
CA VAL A 72 3.24 14.36 10.63
C VAL A 72 4.12 15.38 9.92
N ASN A 73 4.08 16.65 10.34
CA ASN A 73 4.93 17.70 9.78
C ASN A 73 6.43 17.44 10.02
N GLN A 74 6.82 16.94 11.20
CA GLN A 74 8.22 16.59 11.50
C GLN A 74 8.72 15.39 10.67
N GLU A 75 7.86 14.39 10.48
CA GLU A 75 8.15 13.21 9.67
C GLU A 75 8.30 13.57 8.18
N LEU A 76 7.40 14.43 7.65
CA LEU A 76 7.53 15.01 6.32
C LEU A 76 8.84 15.77 6.13
N GLY A 77 9.18 16.66 7.07
CA GLY A 77 10.42 17.42 7.02
C GLY A 77 11.66 16.51 7.02
N TYR A 78 11.64 15.43 7.80
CA TYR A 78 12.72 14.44 7.80
C TYR A 78 12.81 13.65 6.49
N ALA A 79 11.67 13.24 5.93
CA ALA A 79 11.61 12.52 4.65
C ALA A 79 12.19 13.39 3.52
N VAL A 80 11.81 14.67 3.45
CA VAL A 80 12.37 15.62 2.49
C VAL A 80 13.87 15.83 2.70
N ALA A 81 14.32 16.02 3.95
CA ALA A 81 15.74 16.18 4.25
C ALA A 81 16.60 14.98 3.80
N LYS A 82 16.00 13.80 3.67
CA LYS A 82 16.63 12.59 3.15
C LYS A 82 16.50 12.37 1.65
N GLY A 83 15.67 13.17 0.97
CA GLY A 83 15.32 12.93 -0.43
C GLY A 83 14.51 11.65 -0.62
N LEU A 84 13.73 11.23 0.38
CA LEU A 84 12.77 10.15 0.18
C LEU A 84 11.63 10.64 -0.73
N PRO A 85 11.18 9.85 -1.72
CA PRO A 85 9.94 10.15 -2.42
C PRO A 85 8.78 10.16 -1.41
N ILE A 86 7.85 11.09 -1.59
CA ILE A 86 6.69 11.29 -0.73
C ILE A 86 5.43 11.20 -1.59
N ILE A 87 4.50 10.36 -1.18
CA ILE A 87 3.14 10.28 -1.74
C ILE A 87 2.18 10.85 -0.70
N PRO A 88 1.70 12.09 -0.87
CA PRO A 88 0.64 12.62 -0.04
C PRO A 88 -0.70 11.99 -0.45
N ILE A 89 -1.48 11.57 0.55
CA ILE A 89 -2.89 11.23 0.42
C ILE A 89 -3.65 12.38 1.06
N VAL A 90 -4.50 13.08 0.31
CA VAL A 90 -5.10 14.34 0.77
C VAL A 90 -6.62 14.28 0.69
N GLU A 91 -7.29 14.81 1.72
CA GLU A 91 -8.74 15.01 1.71
C GLU A 91 -9.14 16.30 0.97
N ASP A 92 -8.26 17.31 1.03
CA ASP A 92 -8.40 18.58 0.33
C ASP A 92 -7.02 18.98 -0.24
N ASP A 93 -6.99 19.43 -1.51
CA ASP A 93 -5.78 19.95 -2.17
C ASP A 93 -5.13 21.12 -1.42
N ALA A 94 -5.90 21.86 -0.60
CA ALA A 94 -5.38 22.91 0.27
C ALA A 94 -4.36 22.40 1.31
N TYR A 95 -4.32 21.08 1.56
CA TYR A 95 -3.35 20.44 2.44
C TYR A 95 -2.01 20.12 1.77
N LEU A 96 -1.93 20.23 0.43
CA LEU A 96 -0.67 20.15 -0.32
C LEU A 96 0.14 21.45 -0.17
N ARG A 97 0.68 21.67 1.02
CA ARG A 97 1.42 22.87 1.40
C ARG A 97 2.79 22.56 2.00
N GLY A 98 3.68 23.55 2.02
CA GLY A 98 5.01 23.41 2.60
C GLY A 98 5.85 22.40 1.82
N TYR A 99 6.31 21.34 2.48
CA TYR A 99 7.24 20.36 1.89
C TYR A 99 6.65 19.51 0.76
N VAL A 100 5.33 19.43 0.65
CA VAL A 100 4.61 18.69 -0.40
C VAL A 100 3.88 19.62 -1.38
N GLU A 101 4.16 20.92 -1.32
CA GLU A 101 3.57 21.90 -2.25
C GLU A 101 3.98 21.61 -3.70
N GLY A 102 3.01 21.62 -4.60
CA GLY A 102 3.23 21.33 -6.03
C GLY A 102 3.48 19.86 -6.37
N THR A 103 3.26 18.95 -5.41
CA THR A 103 3.26 17.50 -5.69
C THR A 103 1.87 17.02 -6.12
N ASP A 104 1.83 15.99 -6.97
CA ASP A 104 0.58 15.32 -7.31
C ASP A 104 0.23 14.31 -6.21
N GLY A 105 -0.75 14.69 -5.37
CA GLY A 105 -1.29 13.84 -4.31
C GLY A 105 -2.34 12.85 -4.79
N VAL A 106 -2.57 11.81 -3.98
CA VAL A 106 -3.69 10.89 -4.14
C VAL A 106 -4.89 11.47 -3.38
N GLN A 107 -6.01 11.71 -4.07
CA GLN A 107 -7.23 12.16 -3.41
C GLN A 107 -7.82 11.04 -2.55
N TYR A 108 -8.09 11.38 -1.29
CA TYR A 108 -8.84 10.55 -0.36
C TYR A 108 -10.33 10.71 -0.63
N ASP A 109 -10.98 9.61 -1.01
CA ASP A 109 -12.41 9.54 -1.26
C ASP A 109 -12.99 8.47 -0.33
N ALA A 110 -13.65 8.92 0.75
CA ALA A 110 -14.28 8.04 1.73
C ALA A 110 -15.53 7.35 1.17
N GLU A 111 -16.17 7.91 0.14
CA GLU A 111 -17.34 7.32 -0.51
C GLU A 111 -16.91 6.23 -1.51
N ASN A 112 -15.73 6.37 -2.12
CA ASN A 112 -15.16 5.42 -3.07
C ASN A 112 -13.73 5.00 -2.69
N PRO A 113 -13.54 4.27 -1.58
CA PRO A 113 -12.22 3.90 -1.08
C PRO A 113 -11.41 3.05 -2.07
N GLU A 114 -12.06 2.29 -2.95
CA GLU A 114 -11.39 1.53 -4.02
C GLU A 114 -10.63 2.42 -4.99
N VAL A 115 -11.15 3.63 -5.29
CA VAL A 115 -10.49 4.62 -6.15
C VAL A 115 -9.24 5.14 -5.48
N THR A 116 -9.31 5.51 -4.20
CA THR A 116 -8.14 5.96 -3.43
C THR A 116 -7.08 4.87 -3.35
N VAL A 117 -7.47 3.65 -3.01
CA VAL A 117 -6.53 2.52 -2.93
C VAL A 117 -5.90 2.23 -4.30
N PHE A 118 -6.68 2.25 -5.37
CA PHE A 118 -6.17 2.06 -6.72
C PHE A 118 -5.15 3.14 -7.09
N ASN A 119 -5.47 4.41 -6.87
CA ASN A 119 -4.57 5.53 -7.17
C ASN A 119 -3.30 5.47 -6.31
N LEU A 120 -3.43 5.06 -5.05
CA LEU A 120 -2.30 4.85 -4.15
C LEU A 120 -1.39 3.72 -4.64
N LEU A 121 -1.95 2.56 -4.98
CA LEU A 121 -1.18 1.45 -5.57
C LEU A 121 -0.50 1.88 -6.87
N SER A 122 -1.19 2.65 -7.70
CA SER A 122 -0.64 3.21 -8.94
C SER A 122 0.60 4.04 -8.67
N ARG A 123 0.50 4.95 -7.70
CA ARG A 123 1.59 5.87 -7.33
C ARG A 123 2.75 5.12 -6.68
N VAL A 124 2.47 4.22 -5.73
CA VAL A 124 3.48 3.38 -5.06
C VAL A 124 4.27 2.56 -6.08
N ARG A 125 3.57 1.89 -7.03
CA ARG A 125 4.24 1.11 -8.08
C ARG A 125 5.09 1.99 -8.99
N SER A 126 4.59 3.17 -9.37
CA SER A 126 5.33 4.11 -10.23
C SER A 126 6.57 4.70 -9.55
N GLU A 127 6.54 4.97 -8.25
CA GLU A 127 7.68 5.52 -7.49
C GLU A 127 8.74 4.44 -7.19
N LEU A 128 8.30 3.19 -7.01
CA LEU A 128 9.17 2.05 -6.71
C LEU A 128 9.59 1.25 -7.94
N GLU A 129 9.09 1.59 -9.13
CA GLU A 129 9.54 1.00 -10.38
C GLU A 129 11.04 1.29 -10.58
N PRO A 130 11.87 0.26 -10.86
CA PRO A 130 13.31 0.42 -10.88
C PRO A 130 13.76 1.34 -12.00
N ILE A 131 14.67 2.25 -11.65
CA ILE A 131 15.52 2.98 -12.58
C ILE A 131 16.56 2.00 -13.15
N GLY A 132 16.18 1.16 -14.12
CA GLY A 132 17.11 0.24 -14.77
C GLY A 132 16.47 -0.85 -15.62
N THR A 133 16.99 -1.05 -16.84
CA THR A 133 16.43 -1.87 -17.94
C THR A 133 16.43 -3.40 -17.76
N LEU A 134 16.65 -3.95 -16.56
CA LEU A 134 16.90 -5.41 -16.42
C LEU A 134 16.19 -6.11 -15.24
N SER A 135 15.26 -5.46 -14.56
CA SER A 135 14.43 -6.15 -13.56
C SER A 135 13.08 -5.46 -13.50
N SER A 136 12.08 -5.96 -14.22
CA SER A 136 10.70 -5.58 -13.88
C SER A 136 10.49 -5.92 -12.41
N PRO A 137 9.94 -5.01 -11.59
CA PRO A 137 9.53 -5.39 -10.25
C PRO A 137 8.46 -6.47 -10.43
N ASN A 138 8.74 -7.69 -9.98
CA ASN A 138 7.75 -8.75 -9.88
C ASN A 138 6.80 -8.32 -8.76
N TRP A 139 5.79 -7.52 -9.11
CA TRP A 139 4.67 -7.24 -8.23
C TRP A 139 3.85 -8.51 -8.14
N TYR A 140 3.73 -9.07 -6.94
CA TYR A 140 2.87 -10.22 -6.69
C TYR A 140 2.17 -10.08 -5.35
N VAL A 141 1.08 -10.82 -5.16
CA VAL A 141 0.51 -11.07 -3.83
C VAL A 141 0.82 -12.50 -3.45
N ALA A 142 1.52 -12.70 -2.34
CA ALA A 142 1.81 -14.03 -1.79
C ALA A 142 0.97 -14.29 -0.55
N PHE A 143 0.36 -15.47 -0.46
CA PHE A 143 -0.47 -15.87 0.67
C PHE A 143 -0.49 -17.39 0.84
N PRO A 144 -0.66 -17.89 2.07
CA PRO A 144 -0.84 -19.33 2.28
C PRO A 144 -2.24 -19.76 1.83
N CYS A 145 -2.29 -20.87 1.08
CA CYS A 145 -3.54 -21.56 0.76
C CYS A 145 -4.31 -21.88 2.05
N ASN A 146 -5.63 -21.65 2.04
CA ASN A 146 -6.51 -21.94 3.17
C ASN A 146 -7.55 -23.03 2.85
N ASN A 147 -7.45 -23.69 1.68
CA ASN A 147 -8.34 -24.77 1.28
C ASN A 147 -8.08 -26.06 2.09
N GLY A 148 -8.99 -26.38 3.01
CA GLY A 148 -8.88 -27.54 3.90
C GLY A 148 -7.58 -27.52 4.71
N GLN A 149 -6.77 -28.58 4.57
CA GLN A 149 -5.48 -28.73 5.23
C GLN A 149 -4.28 -28.24 4.39
N CYS A 150 -4.49 -27.83 3.13
CA CYS A 150 -3.41 -27.31 2.30
C CYS A 150 -2.86 -26.00 2.87
N ARG A 151 -1.54 -25.81 2.79
CA ARG A 151 -0.82 -24.62 3.26
C ARG A 151 0.24 -24.14 2.27
N ALA A 152 0.15 -24.60 1.01
CA ALA A 152 1.05 -24.17 -0.05
C ALA A 152 1.04 -22.65 -0.19
N GLU A 153 2.19 -22.06 -0.47
CA GLU A 153 2.25 -20.66 -0.87
C GLU A 153 1.63 -20.49 -2.25
N VAL A 154 0.70 -19.54 -2.38
CA VAL A 154 0.06 -19.16 -3.64
C VAL A 154 0.53 -17.75 -3.98
N GLN A 155 0.89 -17.54 -5.24
CA GLN A 155 1.31 -16.24 -5.75
C GLN A 155 0.35 -15.78 -6.85
N LEU A 156 -0.16 -14.56 -6.71
CA LEU A 156 -0.85 -13.82 -7.75
C LEU A 156 0.15 -12.85 -8.38
N GLU A 157 0.65 -13.17 -9.57
CA GLU A 157 1.50 -12.25 -10.34
C GLU A 157 0.67 -11.06 -10.86
N ILE A 158 1.25 -9.85 -10.75
CA ILE A 158 0.66 -8.59 -11.21
C ILE A 158 1.54 -8.04 -12.34
N ASP A 159 1.50 -8.75 -13.47
CA ASP A 159 2.22 -8.40 -14.70
C ASP A 159 1.54 -7.29 -15.52
N GLN A 160 0.29 -6.97 -15.17
CA GLN A 160 -0.54 -6.03 -15.91
C GLN A 160 -0.21 -4.58 -15.53
N LEU A 161 -0.31 -3.69 -16.53
CA LEU A 161 -0.27 -2.26 -16.29
C LEU A 161 -1.46 -1.86 -15.42
N GLN A 162 -1.25 -0.86 -14.57
CA GLN A 162 -2.26 -0.41 -13.62
C GLN A 162 -3.57 0.04 -14.30
N LYS A 163 -3.48 0.65 -15.49
CA LYS A 163 -4.66 1.00 -16.31
C LYS A 163 -5.50 -0.23 -16.72
N ASP A 164 -4.85 -1.37 -16.98
CA ASP A 164 -5.52 -2.60 -17.41
C ASP A 164 -6.23 -3.25 -16.22
N LEU A 165 -5.67 -3.12 -15.02
CA LEU A 165 -6.32 -3.52 -13.77
C LEU A 165 -7.58 -2.69 -13.51
N TRP A 166 -7.54 -1.37 -13.73
CA TRP A 166 -8.72 -0.52 -13.62
C TRP A 166 -9.82 -0.92 -14.60
N GLN A 167 -9.46 -1.14 -15.86
CA GLN A 167 -10.42 -1.56 -16.87
C GLN A 167 -11.06 -2.92 -16.52
N LYS A 168 -10.33 -3.83 -15.88
CA LYS A 168 -10.91 -5.08 -15.38
C LYS A 168 -11.89 -4.85 -14.24
N TYR A 169 -11.55 -3.96 -13.29
CA TYR A 169 -12.42 -3.55 -12.20
C TYR A 169 -13.76 -3.01 -12.72
N GLU A 170 -13.72 -2.06 -13.65
CA GLU A 170 -14.92 -1.44 -14.24
C GLU A 170 -15.81 -2.45 -14.98
N HIS A 171 -15.21 -3.48 -15.58
CA HIS A 171 -15.95 -4.57 -16.23
C HIS A 171 -16.38 -5.70 -15.28
N GLY A 172 -16.17 -5.55 -13.97
CA GLY A 172 -16.52 -6.57 -12.97
C GLY A 172 -15.72 -7.88 -13.10
N LYS A 173 -14.53 -7.82 -13.72
CA LYS A 173 -13.65 -8.98 -13.88
C LYS A 173 -12.69 -9.08 -12.70
N LEU A 174 -12.56 -10.29 -12.13
CA LEU A 174 -11.66 -10.55 -11.02
C LEU A 174 -10.29 -11.04 -11.52
N LEU A 175 -9.25 -10.77 -10.73
CA LEU A 175 -7.97 -11.46 -10.88
C LEU A 175 -8.08 -12.85 -10.27
N ARG A 176 -7.29 -13.80 -10.76
CA ARG A 176 -7.36 -15.20 -10.35
C ARG A 176 -5.95 -15.76 -10.14
N ALA A 177 -5.74 -16.41 -9.01
CA ALA A 177 -4.59 -17.26 -8.74
C ALA A 177 -5.06 -18.69 -8.45
N GLU A 178 -4.22 -19.68 -8.71
CA GLU A 178 -4.51 -21.09 -8.44
C GLU A 178 -3.43 -21.67 -7.52
N CYS A 179 -3.87 -22.45 -6.54
CA CYS A 179 -2.96 -23.14 -5.65
C CYS A 179 -2.24 -24.25 -6.44
N PRO A 180 -0.89 -24.26 -6.45
CA PRO A 180 -0.14 -25.24 -7.21
C PRO A 180 -0.28 -26.67 -6.67
N GLU A 181 -0.69 -26.84 -5.41
CA GLU A 181 -0.82 -28.17 -4.79
C GLU A 181 -2.23 -28.76 -4.86
N CYS A 182 -3.26 -27.97 -4.50
CA CYS A 182 -4.64 -28.48 -4.39
C CYS A 182 -5.58 -28.01 -5.49
N GLY A 183 -5.13 -27.13 -6.40
CA GLY A 183 -5.97 -26.61 -7.49
C GLY A 183 -7.10 -25.66 -7.06
N ALA A 184 -7.19 -25.32 -5.77
CA ALA A 184 -8.13 -24.28 -5.32
C ALA A 184 -7.79 -22.94 -5.96
N SER A 185 -8.81 -22.21 -6.39
CA SER A 185 -8.64 -20.90 -6.99
C SER A 185 -9.01 -19.78 -6.02
N TYR A 186 -8.35 -18.64 -6.16
CA TYR A 186 -8.51 -17.45 -5.33
C TYR A 186 -8.75 -16.26 -6.25
N GLU A 187 -9.83 -15.54 -5.99
CA GLU A 187 -10.23 -14.39 -6.79
C GLU A 187 -10.00 -13.09 -6.01
N PHE A 188 -9.50 -12.08 -6.71
CA PHE A 188 -9.10 -10.79 -6.14
C PHE A 188 -9.70 -9.63 -6.91
N ASN A 189 -9.97 -8.54 -6.20
CA ASN A 189 -10.39 -7.28 -6.80
C ASN A 189 -9.18 -6.65 -7.52
N PRO A 190 -9.23 -6.39 -8.84
CA PRO A 190 -8.09 -5.84 -9.57
C PRO A 190 -7.73 -4.39 -9.18
N ALA A 191 -8.67 -3.59 -8.66
CA ALA A 191 -8.39 -2.22 -8.24
C ALA A 191 -7.60 -2.16 -6.93
N THR A 192 -7.96 -3.02 -5.97
CA THR A 192 -7.42 -2.98 -4.60
C THR A 192 -6.48 -4.14 -4.28
N LEU A 193 -6.38 -5.14 -5.16
CA LEU A 193 -5.70 -6.42 -4.90
C LEU A 193 -6.24 -7.15 -3.66
N GLY A 194 -7.43 -6.77 -3.19
CA GLY A 194 -8.07 -7.38 -2.04
C GLY A 194 -8.66 -8.74 -2.40
N PHE A 195 -8.54 -9.71 -1.49
CA PHE A 195 -9.18 -11.01 -1.62
C PHE A 195 -10.71 -10.87 -1.66
N VAL A 196 -11.35 -11.54 -2.62
CA VAL A 196 -12.82 -11.56 -2.77
C VAL A 196 -13.39 -12.88 -2.30
N ARG A 197 -12.91 -14.00 -2.86
CA ARG A 197 -13.37 -15.35 -2.51
C ARG A 197 -12.40 -16.43 -2.99
N SER A 198 -12.53 -17.61 -2.40
CA SER A 198 -11.90 -18.83 -2.91
C SER A 198 -12.95 -19.74 -3.55
N VAL A 199 -12.51 -20.49 -4.57
CA VAL A 199 -13.29 -21.49 -5.29
C VAL A 199 -12.56 -22.82 -5.11
N PRO A 200 -13.18 -23.84 -4.48
CA PRO A 200 -12.54 -25.14 -4.31
C PRO A 200 -12.28 -25.79 -5.68
N PRO A 201 -11.28 -26.68 -5.79
CA PRO A 201 -11.04 -27.42 -7.02
C PRO A 201 -12.31 -28.21 -7.39
N THR A 202 -12.66 -28.21 -8.67
CA THR A 202 -13.76 -29.05 -9.17
C THR A 202 -13.38 -30.51 -8.95
N ALA A 203 -14.19 -31.26 -8.21
CA ALA A 203 -14.03 -32.71 -8.13
C ALA A 203 -14.42 -33.30 -9.50
N GLU A 204 -13.44 -33.83 -10.23
CA GLU A 204 -13.68 -34.72 -11.37
C GLU A 204 -14.19 -36.09 -10.91
#